data_AF-A0A2V9L4C4-F1
#
_entry.id   AF-A0A2V9L4C4-F1
#
_cell.length_a   1.000
_cell.length_b   1.000
_cell.length_c   1.000
_cell.angle_alpha   90.00
_cell.angle_beta   90.00
_cell.angle_gamma   90.00
#
_symmetry.space_group_name_H-M   'P 1'
#
loop_
_entity.id
_entity.type
_entity.pdbx_description
1 polymer ?
#
loop_
_entity_poly.entity_id
_entity_poly.type
_entity_poly.pdbx_seq_one_letter_code
_entity_poly.pdbx_strand_id
1 'polypeptide(L)' 'MGNRNPLKIFSGNAHPALAKEICEHLQLELGQAEVGRFPDGEVEV' A
#
# COMPACT_ATOMS: atom_id res chain seq x y z
N MET A 1 14.40 23.19 -9.18
CA MET A 1 12.94 22.98 -9.16
C MET A 1 12.72 21.50 -8.85
N GLY A 2 12.66 21.14 -7.57
CA GLY A 2 12.56 19.73 -7.16
C GLY A 2 11.14 19.22 -7.36
N ASN A 3 10.98 18.08 -8.03
CA ASN A 3 9.69 17.44 -8.25
C ASN A 3 9.02 17.13 -6.90
N ARG A 4 7.88 17.79 -6.62
CA ARG A 4 7.15 17.74 -5.33
C ARG A 4 6.17 16.56 -5.23
N ASN A 5 6.54 15.38 -5.71
CA ASN A 5 5.71 14.18 -5.52
C ASN A 5 6.32 13.29 -4.44
N PRO A 6 5.78 13.29 -3.20
CA PRO A 6 6.22 12.37 -2.17
C PRO A 6 5.94 10.93 -2.63
N LEU A 7 6.96 10.07 -2.55
CA LEU A 7 6.82 8.65 -2.84
C LEU A 7 5.85 8.02 -1.83
N LYS A 8 4.85 7.28 -2.35
CA LYS A 8 3.90 6.52 -1.54
C LYS A 8 3.91 5.07 -2.00
N ILE A 9 3.83 4.16 -1.03
CA ILE A 9 3.78 2.72 -1.26
C ILE A 9 2.47 2.21 -0.68
N PHE A 10 1.78 1.33 -1.40
CA PHE A 10 0.55 0.68 -0.96
C PHE A 10 0.69 -0.82 -1.18
N SER A 11 -0.08 -1.62 -0.44
CA SER A 11 -0.15 -3.07 -0.61
C SER A 11 -1.59 -3.52 -0.67
N GLY A 12 -1.88 -4.45 -1.59
CA GLY A 12 -3.09 -5.25 -1.53
C GLY A 12 -2.99 -6.39 -0.51
N ASN A 13 -3.96 -7.30 -0.56
CA ASN A 13 -4.12 -8.39 0.41
C ASN A 13 -3.11 -9.54 0.28
N ALA A 14 -2.33 -9.59 -0.79
CA ALA A 14 -1.46 -10.73 -1.07
C ALA A 14 -0.30 -10.86 -0.06
N HIS A 15 0.36 -9.75 0.29
CA HIS A 15 1.51 -9.79 1.21
C HIS A 15 1.79 -8.43 1.90
N PRO A 16 0.89 -7.94 2.78
CA PRO A 16 1.08 -6.65 3.46
C PRO A 16 2.30 -6.60 4.38
N ALA A 17 2.74 -7.73 4.94
CA ALA A 17 3.95 -7.81 5.77
C ALA A 17 5.22 -7.46 4.98
N LEU A 18 5.41 -8.06 3.81
CA LEU A 18 6.54 -7.75 2.92
C LEU A 18 6.57 -6.29 2.50
N ALA A 19 5.41 -5.72 2.17
CA ALA A 19 5.32 -4.30 1.82
C ALA A 19 5.73 -3.40 3.00
N LYS A 20 5.38 -3.78 4.22
CA LYS A 20 5.80 -3.07 5.44
C LYS A 20 7.31 -3.15 5.64
N GLU A 21 7.94 -4.30 5.46
CA GLU A 21 9.40 -4.46 5.53
C GLU A 21 10.11 -3.55 4.51
N ILE A 22 9.60 -3.50 3.27
CA ILE A 22 10.13 -2.59 2.23
C ILE A 22 10.02 -1.13 2.66
N CYS A 23 8.87 -0.71 3.20
CA CYS A 23 8.68 0.64 3.74
C CYS A 23 9.66 0.97 4.86
N GLU A 24 9.88 0.04 5.80
CA GLU A 24 10.84 0.18 6.89
C GLU A 24 12.28 0.39 6.37
N HIS A 25 12.69 -0.37 5.35
CA HIS A 25 14.00 -0.20 4.70
C HIS A 25 14.17 1.15 4.00
N LEU A 26 13.08 1.71 3.48
CA LEU A 26 13.06 3.01 2.79
C LEU A 26 12.82 4.18 3.74
N GLN A 27 12.64 3.94 5.04
CA GLN A 27 12.24 4.94 6.03
C GLN A 27 10.94 5.67 5.63
N LEU A 28 10.00 4.94 5.05
CA LEU A 28 8.68 5.41 4.63
C LEU A 28 7.59 4.71 5.44
N GLU A 29 6.43 5.34 5.53
CA GLU A 29 5.23 4.67 6.03
C GLU A 29 4.48 3.99 4.87
N LEU A 30 3.89 2.83 5.14
CA LEU A 30 2.97 2.19 4.22
C LEU A 30 1.68 3.02 4.16
N GLY A 31 1.22 3.35 2.96
CA GLY A 31 -0.02 4.07 2.75
C GLY A 31 -1.22 3.28 3.25
N GLN A 32 -2.17 3.97 3.87
CA GLN A 32 -3.44 3.38 4.29
C GLN A 32 -4.33 3.15 3.06
N ALA A 33 -4.76 1.91 2.87
CA ALA A 33 -5.75 1.50 1.89
C ALA A 33 -6.58 0.36 2.48
N GLU A 34 -7.90 0.42 2.32
CA GLU A 34 -8.78 -0.69 2.64
C GLU A 34 -8.92 -1.54 1.37
N VAL A 35 -8.62 -2.83 1.47
CA VAL A 35 -8.73 -3.75 0.33
C VAL A 35 -9.61 -4.91 0.76
N GLY A 36 -10.83 -4.93 0.25
CA GLY A 36 -11.89 -5.86 0.61
C GLY A 36 -12.40 -6.65 -0.58
N ARG A 37 -13.54 -7.30 -0.36
CA ARG A 37 -14.33 -7.93 -1.41
C ARG A 37 -15.81 -7.71 -1.14
N PHE A 38 -16.56 -7.44 -2.20
CA PHE A 38 -18.01 -7.48 -2.17
C PHE A 38 -18.51 -8.91 -1.94
N PRO A 39 -19.77 -9.12 -1.51
CA PRO A 39 -20.32 -10.45 -1.23
C PRO A 39 -20.32 -11.41 -2.44
N ASP A 40 -20.34 -10.88 -3.66
CA ASP A 40 -20.25 -11.63 -4.92
C ASP A 40 -18.80 -11.95 -5.34
N GLY A 41 -17.81 -11.48 -4.58
CA GLY A 41 -16.39 -11.77 -4.77
C GLY A 41 -15.62 -10.72 -5.58
N GLU A 42 -16.30 -9.68 -6.08
CA GLU A 42 -15.66 -8.53 -6.71
C GLU A 42 -14.73 -7.81 -5.73
N VAL A 43 -13.64 -7.24 -6.24
CA VAL A 43 -12.63 -6.56 -5.39
C VAL A 43 -13.11 -5.14 -5.08
N GLU A 44 -13.07 -4.77 -3.80
CA GLU A 44 -13.33 -3.41 -3.30
C GLU A 44 -11.99 -2.80 -2.83
N VAL A 45 -11.66 -1.60 -3.30
CA VAL A 45 -10.40 -0.88 -3.01
C VAL A 45 -10.68 0.61 -2.88
#